data_AF-A0A3R9XJN3-F1
#
_entry.id   AF-A0A3R9XJN3-F1
#
_cell.length_a   1.000
_cell.length_b   1.000
_cell.length_c   1.000
_cell.angle_alpha   90.00
_cell.angle_beta   90.00
_cell.angle_gamma   90.00
#
_symmetry.space_group_name_H-M   'P 1'
#
loop_
_entity.id
_entity.type
_entity.pdbx_description
1 polymer ?
#
loop_
_entity_poly.entity_id
_entity_poly.type
_entity_poly.pdbx_seq_one_letter_code
_entity_poly.pdbx_strand_id
1 'polypeptide(L)'
;MKASVLLATAALSSLFALSASAEQYQGVLQFHASASRASVKTEAVVASHNPDPYREGASAGAAPALHAVVVRADARAEGVAAARIGNLYSDGADAGVPHAFASTLDRTAVRAQARATAAHGVTEGTL
;
A
#
# COMPACT_ATOMS: atom_id res chain seq x y z
N MET A 1 40.87 33.26 -72.76
CA MET A 1 40.62 33.79 -71.40
C MET A 1 41.97 33.88 -70.70
N LYS A 2 42.34 35.05 -70.15
CA LYS A 2 43.73 35.35 -69.77
C LYS A 2 44.04 34.78 -68.38
N ALA A 3 45.26 34.28 -68.17
CA ALA A 3 45.75 33.69 -66.92
C ALA A 3 45.52 34.58 -65.68
N SER A 4 45.42 35.90 -65.88
CA SER A 4 45.04 36.87 -64.85
C SER A 4 43.68 36.61 -64.20
N VAL A 5 42.69 36.12 -64.94
CA VAL A 5 41.36 35.79 -64.40
C VAL A 5 41.44 34.58 -63.47
N LEU A 6 42.24 33.57 -63.83
CA LEU A 6 42.49 32.39 -63.00
C LEU A 6 43.27 32.72 -61.73
N LEU A 7 44.27 33.60 -61.84
CA LEU A 7 45.06 34.03 -60.69
C LEU A 7 44.22 34.87 -59.71
N ALA A 8 43.36 35.75 -60.23
CA ALA A 8 42.44 36.53 -59.41
C ALA A 8 41.38 35.66 -58.71
N THR A 9 40.84 34.65 -59.40
CA THR A 9 39.90 33.71 -58.78
C THR A 9 40.58 32.82 -57.74
N ALA A 10 41.81 32.37 -57.98
CA ALA A 10 42.60 31.60 -57.01
C ALA A 10 42.92 32.43 -55.75
N ALA A 11 43.31 33.70 -55.92
CA ALA A 11 43.57 34.61 -54.80
C ALA A 11 42.30 34.95 -54.00
N LEU A 12 41.16 35.12 -54.68
CA LEU A 12 39.89 35.42 -54.02
C LEU A 12 39.35 34.21 -53.26
N SER A 13 39.50 33.00 -53.81
CA SER A 13 39.05 31.76 -53.17
C SER A 13 39.93 31.36 -51.98
N SER A 14 41.24 31.60 -52.04
CA SER A 14 42.12 31.37 -50.88
C SER A 14 41.85 32.35 -49.73
N LEU A 15 41.42 33.59 -50.02
CA LEU A 15 41.00 34.54 -48.99
C LEU A 15 39.73 34.10 -48.25
N PHE A 16 38.78 33.48 -48.96
CA PHE A 16 37.57 32.90 -48.36
C PHE A 16 37.87 31.67 -47.49
N ALA A 17 38.90 30.89 -47.81
CA ALA A 17 39.32 29.74 -47.01
C ALA A 17 39.88 30.13 -45.63
N LEU A 18 40.40 31.36 -45.46
CA LEU A 18 40.86 31.88 -44.17
C LEU A 18 39.73 32.16 -43.18
N SER A 19 38.49 32.35 -43.68
CA SER A 19 37.35 32.72 -42.84
C SER A 19 36.46 31.54 -42.45
N ALA A 20 36.80 30.32 -42.89
CA ALA A 20 36.17 29.09 -42.43
C ALA A 20 36.69 28.73 -41.03
N SER A 21 36.26 29.49 -40.03
CA SER A 21 36.51 29.16 -38.62
C SER A 21 35.37 28.28 -38.13
N ALA A 22 35.63 26.98 -37.94
CA ALA A 22 34.74 26.14 -37.17
C ALA A 22 34.85 26.54 -35.68
N GLU A 23 33.74 26.56 -34.96
CA GLU A 23 33.78 26.70 -33.51
C GLU A 23 34.63 25.56 -32.94
N GLN A 24 35.62 25.92 -32.13
CA GLN A 24 36.51 24.94 -31.52
C GLN A 24 35.70 24.24 -30.44
N TYR A 25 35.45 22.93 -30.62
CA TYR A 25 34.76 22.14 -29.62
C TYR A 25 35.60 22.11 -28.34
N GLN A 26 35.15 22.82 -27.31
CA GLN A 26 35.86 23.01 -26.05
C GLN A 26 35.78 21.79 -25.11
N GLY A 27 35.24 20.67 -25.60
CA GLY A 27 34.99 19.49 -24.80
C GLY A 27 33.76 19.62 -23.91
N VAL A 28 33.55 18.58 -23.09
CA VAL A 28 32.56 18.60 -22.00
C VAL A 28 33.20 19.30 -20.79
N LEU A 29 32.44 20.15 -20.10
CA LEU A 29 32.83 20.74 -18.82
C LEU A 29 33.30 19.64 -17.86
N GLN A 30 34.56 19.70 -17.47
CA GLN A 30 35.14 18.80 -16.48
C GLN A 30 34.96 19.40 -15.10
N PHE A 31 34.33 18.65 -14.20
CA PHE A 31 34.15 19.05 -12.82
C PHE A 31 35.22 18.36 -11.96
N HIS A 32 36.08 19.18 -11.36
CA HIS A 32 37.02 18.71 -10.35
C HIS A 32 36.41 18.95 -8.97
N ALA A 33 36.32 17.88 -8.17
CA ALA A 33 35.94 18.01 -6.78
C ALA A 33 37.05 18.79 -6.03
N SER A 34 36.65 19.79 -5.26
CA SER A 34 37.58 20.57 -4.40
C SER A 34 38.05 19.79 -3.18
N ALA A 35 37.30 18.77 -2.76
CA ALA A 35 37.59 17.94 -1.59
C ALA A 35 37.84 16.48 -1.98
N SER A 36 38.74 15.82 -1.24
CA SER A 36 38.99 14.38 -1.40
C SER A 36 37.82 13.56 -0.83
N ARG A 37 37.62 12.35 -1.36
CA ARG A 37 36.59 11.41 -0.82
C ARG A 37 36.80 11.09 0.66
N ALA A 38 38.06 11.07 1.11
CA ALA A 38 38.40 10.84 2.52
C ALA A 38 37.99 12.02 3.41
N SER A 39 38.18 13.26 2.94
CA SER A 39 37.72 14.47 3.66
C SER A 39 36.20 14.46 3.80
N VAL A 40 35.49 14.27 2.67
CA VAL A 40 34.02 14.20 2.65
C VAL A 40 33.49 13.09 3.55
N LYS A 41 34.14 11.91 3.56
CA LYS A 41 33.74 10.81 4.45
C LYS A 41 33.92 11.19 5.93
N THR A 42 35.02 11.85 6.27
CA THR A 42 35.29 12.27 7.64
C THR A 42 34.27 13.31 8.10
N GLU A 43 34.00 14.32 7.27
CA GLU A 43 32.98 15.35 7.53
C GLU A 43 31.57 14.76 7.64
N ALA A 44 31.22 13.80 6.77
CA ALA A 44 29.92 13.14 6.81
C ALA A 44 29.71 12.35 8.11
N VAL A 45 30.74 11.68 8.62
CA VAL A 45 30.67 10.96 9.91
C VAL A 45 30.48 11.95 11.06
N VAL A 46 31.16 13.10 11.05
CA VAL A 46 30.94 14.13 12.07
C VAL A 46 29.51 14.67 12.00
N ALA A 47 29.05 15.01 10.80
CA ALA A 47 27.70 15.53 10.58
C ALA A 47 26.60 14.54 10.99
N SER A 48 26.78 13.23 10.76
CA SER A 48 25.80 12.21 11.13
C SER A 48 25.66 12.01 12.64
N HIS A 49 26.68 12.36 13.42
CA HIS A 49 26.65 12.28 14.89
C HIS A 49 26.23 13.60 15.54
N ASN A 50 26.11 14.68 14.78
CA ASN A 50 25.60 15.94 15.31
C ASN A 50 24.12 15.80 15.66
N PRO A 51 23.67 16.50 16.72
CA PRO A 51 22.26 16.55 17.06
C PRO A 51 21.47 17.13 15.89
N ASP A 52 20.38 16.45 15.50
CA ASP A 52 19.48 16.93 14.47
C ASP A 52 18.80 18.22 14.96
N PRO A 53 19.01 19.37 14.29
CA PRO A 53 18.42 20.65 14.70
C PRO A 53 16.90 20.70 14.53
N TYR A 54 16.30 19.71 13.83
CA TYR A 54 14.86 19.55 13.66
C TYR A 54 14.28 18.37 14.44
N ARG A 55 15.08 17.80 15.36
CA ARG A 55 14.70 16.62 16.14
C ARG A 55 13.44 16.80 16.99
N GLU A 56 13.04 18.02 17.27
CA GLU A 56 11.88 18.38 18.13
C GLU A 56 10.51 17.92 17.59
N GLY A 57 10.46 17.10 16.53
CA GLY A 57 9.27 16.41 16.05
C GLY A 57 9.04 15.02 16.68
N ALA A 58 8.05 14.28 16.15
CA ALA A 58 7.58 12.96 16.61
C ALA A 58 8.63 11.83 16.69
N SER A 59 9.89 12.13 16.38
CA SER A 59 11.03 11.22 16.34
C SER A 59 12.10 11.57 17.39
N ALA A 60 11.82 12.47 18.34
CA ALA A 60 12.72 12.84 19.44
C ALA A 60 12.94 11.67 20.42
N GLY A 61 13.73 10.67 20.01
CA GLY A 61 14.03 9.48 20.79
C GLY A 61 12.88 8.48 20.89
N ALA A 62 13.14 7.38 21.59
CA ALA A 62 12.10 6.40 21.90
C ALA A 62 11.02 7.08 22.74
N ALA A 63 9.77 6.99 22.29
CA ALA A 63 8.63 7.49 23.06
C ALA A 63 8.70 6.90 24.49
N PRO A 64 8.47 7.72 25.54
CA PRO A 64 8.46 7.21 26.89
C PRO A 64 7.48 6.04 27.00
N ALA A 65 7.90 4.98 27.68
CA ALA A 65 7.04 3.82 27.89
C ALA A 65 5.75 4.29 28.55
N LEU A 66 4.62 4.08 27.86
CA LEU A 66 3.31 4.34 28.44
C LEU A 66 3.20 3.49 29.71
N HIS A 67 2.96 4.12 30.86
CA HIS A 67 2.66 3.40 32.09
C HIS A 67 1.42 2.56 31.86
N ALA A 68 1.58 1.24 31.73
CA ALA A 68 0.45 0.35 31.69
C ALA A 68 -0.28 0.45 33.04
N VAL A 69 -1.58 0.77 32.99
CA VAL A 69 -2.44 0.90 34.18
C VAL A 69 -2.56 -0.44 34.94
N VAL A 70 -2.24 -1.55 34.26
CA VAL A 70 -2.28 -2.91 34.81
C VAL A 70 -0.99 -3.65 34.46
N VAL A 71 -0.44 -4.39 35.43
CA VAL A 71 0.72 -5.27 35.21
C VAL A 71 0.32 -6.40 34.25
N ARG A 72 1.15 -6.65 33.23
CA ARG A 72 0.86 -7.64 32.18
C ARG A 72 0.50 -9.04 32.73
N ALA A 73 1.12 -9.43 33.84
CA ALA A 73 0.84 -10.70 34.50
C ALA A 73 -0.60 -10.78 35.01
N ASP A 74 -1.12 -9.70 35.58
CA ASP A 74 -2.47 -9.63 36.14
C ASP A 74 -3.52 -9.67 35.03
N ALA A 75 -3.33 -8.88 33.95
CA ALA A 75 -4.20 -8.92 32.78
C ALA A 75 -4.25 -10.31 32.13
N ARG A 76 -3.13 -11.03 32.12
CA ARG A 76 -3.06 -12.41 31.61
C ARG A 76 -3.80 -13.39 32.53
N ALA A 77 -3.66 -13.25 33.84
CA ALA A 77 -4.35 -14.09 34.82
C ALA A 77 -5.87 -13.90 34.72
N GLU A 78 -6.33 -12.64 34.63
CA GLU A 78 -7.74 -12.29 34.47
C GLU A 78 -8.32 -12.86 33.16
N GLY A 79 -7.62 -12.68 32.04
CA GLY A 79 -8.07 -13.23 30.75
C GLY A 79 -8.19 -14.75 30.74
N VAL A 80 -7.27 -15.46 31.42
CA VAL A 80 -7.36 -16.93 31.56
C VAL A 80 -8.53 -17.34 32.44
N ALA A 81 -8.79 -16.60 33.53
CA ALA A 81 -9.95 -16.87 34.39
C ALA A 81 -11.26 -16.66 33.62
N ALA A 82 -11.39 -15.55 32.89
CA ALA A 82 -12.56 -15.25 32.07
C ALA A 82 -12.82 -16.33 31.00
N ALA A 83 -11.77 -16.80 30.31
CA ALA A 83 -11.90 -17.85 29.31
C ALA A 83 -12.36 -19.20 29.90
N ARG A 84 -12.04 -19.49 31.17
CA ARG A 84 -12.44 -20.73 31.85
C ARG A 84 -13.89 -20.73 32.36
N ILE A 85 -14.54 -19.57 32.43
CA ILE A 85 -15.95 -19.46 32.86
C ILE A 85 -16.91 -20.12 31.85
N GLY A 86 -16.46 -20.39 30.62
CA GLY A 86 -17.27 -21.04 29.58
C GLY A 86 -18.24 -20.07 28.90
N ASN A 87 -19.08 -20.58 28.00
CA ASN A 87 -20.07 -19.76 27.29
C ASN A 87 -21.25 -19.46 28.21
N LEU A 88 -21.45 -18.18 28.57
CA LEU A 88 -22.57 -17.72 29.40
C LEU A 88 -23.95 -18.07 28.82
N TYR A 89 -24.04 -18.36 27.52
CA TYR A 89 -25.27 -18.69 26.82
C TYR A 89 -25.38 -20.17 26.41
N SER A 90 -24.51 -21.06 26.93
CA SER A 90 -24.54 -22.49 26.58
C SER A 90 -25.91 -23.12 26.84
N ASP A 91 -26.55 -22.74 27.94
CA ASP A 91 -27.81 -23.36 28.38
C ASP A 91 -28.98 -23.06 27.44
N GLY A 92 -28.92 -21.95 26.70
CA GLY A 92 -29.91 -21.59 25.69
C GLY A 92 -29.63 -22.22 24.32
N ALA A 93 -28.38 -22.58 24.03
CA ALA A 93 -28.00 -23.18 22.75
C ALA A 93 -28.52 -24.63 22.62
N ASP A 94 -28.57 -25.36 23.73
CA ASP A 94 -29.10 -26.74 23.79
C ASP A 94 -30.61 -26.81 24.09
N ALA A 95 -31.26 -25.68 24.37
CA ALA A 95 -32.67 -25.63 24.77
C ALA A 95 -33.67 -26.08 23.69
N GLY A 96 -33.20 -26.28 22.45
CA GLY A 96 -34.04 -26.63 21.30
C GLY A 96 -35.04 -25.53 20.94
N VAL A 97 -35.60 -25.58 19.73
CA VAL A 97 -36.68 -24.65 19.35
C VAL A 97 -37.97 -25.09 20.08
N PRO A 98 -38.61 -24.23 20.90
CA PRO A 98 -39.91 -24.55 21.47
C PRO A 98 -40.90 -24.83 20.33
N HIS A 99 -41.49 -26.03 20.29
CA HIS A 99 -42.51 -26.34 19.29
C HIS A 99 -43.77 -25.52 19.56
N ALA A 100 -43.86 -24.34 18.93
CA ALA A 100 -44.92 -23.37 19.17
C ALA A 100 -46.32 -23.81 18.73
N PHE A 101 -46.47 -24.93 18.00
CA PHE A 101 -47.77 -25.41 17.56
C PHE A 101 -47.88 -26.94 17.62
N ALA A 102 -48.60 -27.45 18.62
CA ALA A 102 -49.15 -28.79 18.59
C ALA A 102 -50.34 -28.81 17.63
N SER A 103 -50.10 -29.03 16.34
CA SER A 103 -51.20 -29.30 15.40
C SER A 103 -51.88 -30.60 15.81
N THR A 104 -53.20 -30.57 16.05
CA THR A 104 -54.03 -31.75 16.33
C THR A 104 -54.41 -32.51 15.05
N LEU A 105 -54.02 -32.00 13.88
CA LEU A 105 -54.27 -32.65 12.61
C LEU A 105 -53.29 -33.80 12.40
N ASP A 106 -53.83 -34.95 12.01
CA ASP A 106 -53.02 -36.06 11.54
C ASP A 106 -52.26 -35.65 10.28
N ARG A 107 -50.93 -35.53 10.40
CA ARG A 107 -50.06 -35.15 9.26
C ARG A 107 -50.13 -36.14 8.12
N THR A 108 -50.45 -37.41 8.38
CA THR A 108 -50.56 -38.41 7.32
C THR A 108 -51.80 -38.15 6.46
N ALA A 109 -52.92 -37.83 7.10
CA ALA A 109 -54.15 -37.39 6.43
C ALA A 109 -53.91 -36.11 5.61
N VAL A 110 -53.25 -35.09 6.19
CA VAL A 110 -52.94 -33.83 5.48
C VAL A 110 -52.07 -34.09 4.24
N ARG A 111 -51.05 -34.95 4.33
CA ARG A 111 -50.19 -35.30 3.19
C ARG A 111 -50.94 -36.09 2.12
N ALA A 112 -51.82 -37.00 2.52
CA ALA A 112 -52.66 -37.75 1.59
C ALA A 112 -53.59 -36.80 0.82
N GLN A 113 -54.24 -35.87 1.52
CA GLN A 113 -55.10 -34.86 0.90
C GLN A 113 -54.34 -33.94 -0.04
N ALA A 114 -53.17 -33.43 0.36
CA ALA A 114 -52.34 -32.60 -0.49
C ALA A 114 -51.92 -33.32 -1.79
N ARG A 115 -51.57 -34.61 -1.71
CA ARG A 115 -51.23 -35.42 -2.89
C ARG A 115 -52.44 -35.65 -3.79
N ALA A 116 -53.61 -35.91 -3.22
CA ALA A 116 -54.85 -36.06 -3.97
C ALA A 116 -55.21 -34.77 -4.71
N THR A 117 -55.18 -33.62 -4.02
CA THR A 117 -55.42 -32.30 -4.64
C THR A 117 -54.42 -31.99 -5.75
N ALA A 118 -53.13 -32.30 -5.55
CA ALA A 118 -52.11 -32.11 -6.57
C ALA A 118 -52.31 -33.02 -7.80
N ALA A 119 -52.82 -34.24 -7.61
CA ALA A 119 -53.10 -35.19 -8.69
C ALA A 119 -54.35 -34.82 -9.50
N HIS A 120 -55.37 -34.23 -8.86
CA HIS A 120 -56.59 -33.78 -9.53
C HIS A 120 -56.44 -32.42 -10.23
N GLY A 121 -55.38 -31.67 -9.94
CA GLY A 121 -55.20 -30.29 -10.37
C GLY A 121 -56.16 -29.35 -9.64
N VAL A 122 -55.73 -28.12 -9.36
CA VAL A 122 -56.66 -27.10 -8.84
C VAL A 122 -57.54 -26.65 -10.01
N THR A 123 -58.73 -27.23 -10.15
CA THR A 123 -59.76 -26.64 -10.99
C THR A 123 -60.25 -25.38 -10.29
N GLU A 124 -59.83 -24.21 -10.78
CA GLU A 124 -60.41 -22.95 -10.37
C GLU A 124 -61.92 -22.95 -10.65
N GLY A 125 -62.73 -22.67 -9.61
CA GLY A 125 -64.10 -22.16 -9.75
C GLY A 125 -65.23 -23.10 -9.34
N THR A 126 -65.78 -22.88 -8.13
CA THR A 126 -67.08 -22.19 -7.96
C THR A 126 -67.20 -21.68 -6.52
N LEU A 127 -67.72 -20.46 -6.39
CA LEU A 127 -68.22 -19.85 -5.14
C LEU A 127 -69.32 -20.70 -4.52
#